data_AF-A0A967V4F9-F1
#
_entry.id   AF-A0A967V4F9-F1
#
_cell.length_a   1.000
_cell.length_b   1.000
_cell.length_c   1.000
_cell.angle_alpha   90.00
_cell.angle_beta   90.00
_cell.angle_gamma   90.00
#
_symmetry.space_group_name_H-M   'P 1'
#
loop_
_entity.id
_entity.type
_entity.pdbx_description
1 polymer ?
#
loop_
_entity_poly.entity_id
_entity_poly.type
_entity_poly.pdbx_seq_one_letter_code
_entity_poly.pdbx_strand_id
1 'polypeptide(L)' 'RLDLAEIIFVPAGQPWLKANSPISVAEHRIQMVRLAIADKPYFKLSTLEIDRAGPSYSVDTIAELQGQL' A
#
# COMPACT_ATOMS: atom_id res chain seq x y z
N ARG A 1 21.94 -6.21 5.57
CA ARG A 1 20.61 -6.79 5.90
C ARG A 1 19.98 -5.90 6.96
N LEU A 2 18.66 -5.68 6.94
CA LEU A 2 17.99 -4.67 7.79
C LEU A 2 17.28 -5.25 9.03
N ASP A 3 17.33 -6.57 9.25
CA ASP A 3 16.76 -7.29 10.39
C ASP A 3 15.33 -6.87 10.81
N LEU A 4 14.47 -6.71 9.81
CA LEU A 4 13.06 -6.37 9.99
C LEU A 4 12.24 -7.61 10.37
N ALA A 5 11.34 -7.48 11.35
CA ALA A 5 10.38 -8.51 11.71
C ALA A 5 9.25 -8.66 10.67
N GLU A 6 8.86 -7.56 10.03
CA GLU A 6 7.76 -7.50 9.06
C GLU A 6 8.04 -6.45 7.97
N ILE A 7 7.48 -6.66 6.78
CA ILE A 7 7.39 -5.65 5.72
C ILE A 7 5.93 -5.49 5.30
N ILE A 8 5.43 -4.25 5.35
CA ILE A 8 4.08 -3.90 4.95
C ILE A 8 4.12 -3.28 3.54
N PHE A 9 3.43 -3.91 2.60
CA PHE A 9 3.22 -3.39 1.25
C PHE A 9 1.96 -2.53 1.25
N VAL A 10 2.09 -1.27 0.85
CA VAL A 10 0.99 -0.30 0.78
C VAL A 10 0.83 0.18 -0.66
N PRO A 11 -0.09 -0.40 -1.46
CA PRO A 11 -0.35 0.10 -2.79
C PRO A 11 -1.04 1.47 -2.71
N ALA A 12 -0.49 2.46 -3.41
CA ALA A 12 -1.06 3.81 -3.38
C ALA A 12 -2.49 3.85 -3.95
N GLY A 13 -3.43 4.53 -3.30
CA GLY A 13 -4.81 4.69 -3.74
C GLY A 13 -4.92 5.57 -4.97
N GLN A 14 -4.72 6.88 -4.79
CA GLN A 14 -4.69 7.88 -5.87
C GLN A 14 -3.30 8.56 -5.91
N PRO A 15 -2.31 7.99 -6.61
CA PRO A 15 -0.95 8.57 -6.66
C PRO A 15 -0.96 9.96 -7.32
N TRP A 16 -0.67 11.01 -6.55
CA TRP A 16 -0.79 12.40 -7.03
C TRP A 16 0.12 12.71 -8.23
N LEU A 17 1.33 12.13 -8.28
CA LEU A 17 2.26 12.25 -9.41
C LEU A 17 1.75 11.60 -10.71
N LYS A 18 0.73 10.74 -10.62
CA LYS A 18 0.12 10.03 -11.75
C LYS A 18 -1.34 10.40 -11.95
N ALA A 19 -1.81 11.51 -11.36
CA ALA A 19 -3.21 11.93 -11.42
C ALA A 19 -3.75 12.05 -12.87
N ASN A 20 -2.87 12.40 -13.82
CA ASN A 20 -3.21 12.53 -15.24
C ASN A 20 -2.77 11.33 -16.09
N SER A 21 -2.45 10.20 -15.47
CA SER A 21 -2.02 8.97 -16.14
C SER A 21 -3.06 7.87 -15.95
N PRO A 22 -3.24 6.98 -16.94
CA PRO A 22 -4.05 5.78 -16.73
C PRO A 22 -3.39 4.90 -15.67
N ILE A 23 -4.16 4.51 -14.66
CA ILE A 23 -3.74 3.61 -13.59
C ILE A 23 -4.71 2.44 -13.57
N SER A 24 -4.18 1.22 -13.44
CA SER A 24 -5.00 0.02 -13.27
C SER A 24 -5.91 0.13 -12.05
N VAL A 25 -7.13 -0.41 -12.15
CA VAL A 25 -8.11 -0.42 -11.05
C VAL A 25 -7.49 -0.96 -9.76
N ALA A 26 -7.89 -0.40 -8.63
CA ALA A 26 -7.30 -0.69 -7.32
C ALA A 26 -7.32 -2.19 -7.00
N GLU A 27 -8.45 -2.86 -7.28
CA GLU A 27 -8.62 -4.30 -7.05
C GLU A 27 -7.53 -5.14 -7.74
N HIS A 28 -7.22 -4.84 -9.02
CA HIS A 28 -6.17 -5.57 -9.74
C HIS A 28 -4.80 -5.40 -9.07
N ARG A 29 -4.50 -4.19 -8.59
CA ARG A 29 -3.21 -3.90 -7.93
C ARG A 29 -3.11 -4.61 -6.58
N ILE A 30 -4.20 -4.64 -5.81
CA ILE A 30 -4.32 -5.41 -4.56
C ILE A 30 -4.05 -6.89 -4.82
N GLN A 31 -4.74 -7.49 -5.80
CA GLN A 31 -4.60 -8.93 -6.08
C GLN A 31 -3.21 -9.28 -6.61
N MET A 32 -2.62 -8.45 -7.47
CA MET A 32 -1.24 -8.65 -7.92
C MET A 32 -0.25 -8.66 -6.75
N VAL A 33 -0.36 -7.71 -5.82
CA VAL A 33 0.52 -7.68 -4.64
C VAL A 33 0.25 -8.87 -3.73
N ARG A 34 -1.03 -9.22 -3.49
CA ARG A 34 -1.41 -10.38 -2.69
C ARG A 34 -0.76 -11.66 -3.21
N LEU A 35 -0.81 -11.90 -4.52
CA LEU A 35 -0.17 -13.05 -5.16
C LEU A 35 1.36 -12.99 -5.04
N ALA A 36 1.94 -11.80 -5.23
CA ALA A 36 3.40 -11.62 -5.18
C ALA A 36 4.01 -11.88 -3.78
N ILE A 37 3.22 -11.72 -2.71
CA ILE A 37 3.70 -11.89 -1.33
C ILE A 37 3.15 -13.15 -0.63
N ALA A 38 2.33 -13.95 -1.33
CA ALA A 38 1.53 -15.02 -0.71
C ALA A 38 2.35 -16.08 0.04
N ASP A 39 3.59 -16.33 -0.38
CA ASP A 39 4.48 -17.34 0.20
C ASP A 39 5.45 -16.77 1.25
N LYS A 40 5.34 -15.48 1.60
CA LYS A 40 6.22 -14.79 2.55
C LYS A 40 5.45 -14.41 3.83
N PRO A 41 5.56 -15.18 4.94
CA PRO A 41 4.73 -14.97 6.12
C PRO A 41 4.95 -13.63 6.84
N TYR A 42 6.14 -13.05 6.68
CA TYR A 42 6.55 -11.75 7.22
C TYR A 42 6.23 -10.57 6.28
N PHE A 43 5.55 -10.81 5.15
CA PHE A 43 5.03 -9.76 4.30
C PHE A 43 3.54 -9.58 4.53
N LYS A 44 3.10 -8.33 4.70
CA LYS A 44 1.70 -7.94 4.85
C LYS A 44 1.28 -7.01 3.72
N LEU A 45 0.01 -7.06 3.38
CA LEU A 45 -0.63 -6.12 2.47
C LEU A 45 -1.56 -5.22 3.28
N SER A 46 -1.40 -3.91 3.14
CA SER A 46 -2.34 -2.92 3.68
C SER A 46 -3.01 -2.16 2.54
N THR A 47 -4.33 -2.03 2.62
CA THR A 47 -5.17 -1.29 1.66
C THR A 47 -5.44 0.15 2.09
N LEU A 48 -4.80 0.62 3.18
CA LEU A 48 -5.11 1.90 3.82
C LEU A 48 -5.20 3.09 2.84
N GLU A 49 -4.26 3.20 1.90
CA GLU A 49 -4.25 4.30 0.93
C GLU A 49 -5.33 4.13 -0.14
N ILE A 50 -5.72 2.91 -0.48
CA ILE A 50 -6.80 2.63 -1.43
C ILE A 50 -8.16 2.94 -0.80
N ASP A 51 -8.32 2.61 0.48
CA ASP A 51 -9.56 2.84 1.22
C ASP A 51 -9.76 4.33 1.56
N ARG A 52 -8.66 5.07 1.68
CA ARG A 52 -8.67 6.53 1.87
C ARG A 52 -9.06 7.26 0.59
N ALA A 53 -9.99 8.22 0.74
CA ALA A 53 -10.33 9.12 -0.35
C ALA A 53 -9.23 10.17 -0.60
N GLY A 54 -9.04 10.54 -1.87
CA GLY A 54 -8.12 11.60 -2.26
C GLY A 54 -6.69 11.12 -2.53
N PRO A 55 -5.75 12.06 -2.76
CA PRO A 55 -4.39 11.74 -3.16
C PRO A 55 -3.61 11.00 -2.08
N SER A 56 -2.79 10.05 -2.53
CA SER A 56 -1.85 9.31 -1.70
C SER A 56 -0.63 10.15 -1.35
N TYR A 57 -0.47 10.53 -0.08
CA TYR A 57 0.77 11.05 0.47
C TYR A 57 1.32 10.14 1.57
N SER A 58 2.63 9.90 1.53
CA SER A 58 3.28 9.01 2.48
C SER A 58 3.24 9.54 3.92
N VAL A 59 3.16 10.87 4.12
CA VAL A 59 3.00 11.46 5.46
C VAL A 59 1.69 11.00 6.11
N ASP A 60 0.59 10.99 5.37
CA ASP A 60 -0.72 10.55 5.85
C ASP A 60 -0.71 9.04 6.13
N THR A 61 -0.05 8.27 5.26
CA THR A 61 0.14 6.82 5.40
C THR A 61 0.88 6.45 6.67
N ILE A 62 1.99 7.13 6.97
CA ILE A 62 2.75 6.88 8.20
C ILE A 62 1.95 7.31 9.44
N ALA A 63 1.25 8.45 9.39
CA ALA A 63 0.42 8.90 10.50
C ALA A 63 -0.70 7.91 10.85
N GLU A 64 -1.38 7.36 9.85
CA GLU A 64 -2.41 6.33 10.06
C GLU A 64 -1.85 5.01 10.57
N LEU A 65 -0.70 4.56 10.03
CA LEU A 65 -0.04 3.35 10.51
C LEU A 65 0.43 3.50 11.97
N GLN A 66 0.93 4.68 12.36
CA GLN A 66 1.28 4.96 13.74
C GLN A 66 0.07 4.90 14.69
N GLY A 67 -1.12 5.26 14.23
CA GLY A 67 -2.35 5.15 15.03
C GLY A 67 -2.89 3.72 15.19
N GLN A 68 -2.34 2.75 14.45
CA GLN A 68 -2.72 1.33 14.52
C GLN A 68 -1.74 0.47 15.34
N LEU A 69 -0.61 1.05 15.75
CA LEU A 69 0.40 0.45 16.63
C LEU A 69 0.09 0.79 18.10
#